data_AF-A0A7J6E141-F1
#
_entry.id   AF-A0A7J6E141-F1
#
_cell.length_a   1.000
_cell.length_b   1.000
_cell.length_c   1.000
_cell.angle_alpha   90.00
_cell.angle_beta   90.00
_cell.angle_gamma   90.00
#
_symmetry.space_group_name_H-M   'P 1'
#
loop_
_entity.id
_entity.type
_entity.pdbx_description
1 polymer ?
#
loop_
_entity_poly.entity_id
_entity_poly.type
_entity_poly.pdbx_seq_one_letter_code
_entity_poly.pdbx_strand_id
1 'polypeptide(L)'
;MRGWKRMVIASDCQLLVHGLHARRALDWRLAGVFWQLVEMLDALPDVKIEWTPRAGVLAAHKLAKWAILHSVSEDLVPLVAM
;
A
#
# COMPACT_ATOMS: atom_id res chain seq x y z
N MET A 1 7.96 -22.84 -16.54
CA MET A 1 7.43 -21.56 -16.01
C MET A 1 8.57 -20.81 -15.34
N ARG A 2 9.16 -19.82 -16.02
CA ARG A 2 10.15 -18.87 -15.48
C ARG A 2 9.34 -17.69 -14.89
N GLY A 3 9.44 -17.20 -13.67
CA GLY A 3 10.34 -17.43 -12.54
C GLY A 3 10.08 -16.33 -11.48
N TRP A 4 8.83 -15.98 -11.21
CA TRP A 4 8.45 -15.06 -10.13
C TRP A 4 8.36 -15.87 -8.84
N LYS A 5 9.52 -16.25 -8.27
CA LYS A 5 9.57 -17.18 -7.11
C LYS A 5 9.41 -16.51 -5.75
N ARG A 6 9.27 -15.17 -5.70
CA ARG A 6 8.98 -14.41 -4.48
C ARG A 6 8.66 -12.98 -4.86
N MET A 7 7.49 -12.48 -4.47
CA MET A 7 7.15 -11.06 -4.64
C MET A 7 7.34 -10.33 -3.32
N VAL A 8 8.07 -9.22 -3.34
CA VAL A 8 8.22 -8.35 -2.16
C VAL A 8 7.57 -7.01 -2.47
N ILE A 9 6.57 -6.64 -1.68
CA ILE A 9 5.91 -5.34 -1.73
C ILE A 9 6.50 -4.47 -0.61
N ALA A 10 7.19 -3.41 -0.99
CA ALA A 10 7.73 -2.42 -0.06
C ALA A 10 6.74 -1.28 0.17
N SER A 11 6.51 -0.91 1.43
CA SER A 11 5.65 0.23 1.80
C SER A 11 6.25 1.03 2.95
N ASP A 12 6.16 2.37 2.90
CA ASP A 12 6.51 3.24 4.04
C ASP A 12 5.34 3.41 5.03
N CYS A 13 4.16 2.90 4.71
CA CYS A 13 2.97 2.99 5.56
C CYS A 13 3.01 1.93 6.68
N GLN A 14 3.49 2.31 7.86
CA GLN A 14 3.55 1.41 9.02
C GLN A 14 2.19 0.84 9.41
N LEU A 15 1.12 1.64 9.35
CA LEU A 15 -0.24 1.19 9.67
C LEU A 15 -0.68 0.05 8.75
N LEU A 16 -0.41 0.17 7.45
CA LEU A 16 -0.72 -0.87 6.48
C LEU A 16 0.08 -2.15 6.77
N VAL A 17 1.40 -2.04 6.92
CA VAL A 17 2.29 -3.18 7.14
C VAL A 17 1.95 -3.91 8.44
N HIS A 18 1.76 -3.19 9.54
CA HIS A 18 1.35 -3.78 10.81
C HIS A 18 -0.04 -4.41 10.73
N GLY A 19 -1.01 -3.76 10.08
CA GLY A 19 -2.35 -4.30 9.89
C GLY A 19 -2.33 -5.61 9.12
N LEU A 20 -1.55 -5.71 8.05
CA LEU A 20 -1.41 -6.92 7.25
C LEU A 20 -0.71 -8.05 8.02
N HIS A 21 0.37 -7.76 8.76
CA HIS A 21 1.02 -8.76 9.61
C HIS A 21 0.09 -9.29 10.71
N ALA A 22 -0.72 -8.41 11.31
CA ALA A 22 -1.71 -8.80 12.31
C ALA A 22 -3.01 -9.36 11.70
N ARG A 23 -3.14 -9.35 10.36
CA ARG A 23 -4.38 -9.62 9.60
C ARG A 23 -5.60 -8.92 10.20
N ARG A 24 -5.43 -7.63 10.54
CA ARG A 24 -6.43 -6.80 11.21
C ARG A 24 -6.44 -5.39 10.62
N ALA A 25 -7.62 -4.91 10.26
CA ALA A 25 -7.82 -3.51 9.95
C ALA A 25 -7.60 -2.65 11.20
N LEU A 26 -6.59 -1.79 11.18
CA LEU A 26 -6.27 -0.87 12.29
C LEU A 26 -7.17 0.38 12.28
N ASP A 27 -7.78 0.70 11.13
CA ASP A 27 -8.80 1.75 10.99
C ASP A 27 -10.06 1.15 10.36
N TRP A 28 -11.19 1.29 11.05
CA TRP A 28 -12.48 0.77 10.59
C TRP A 28 -12.97 1.46 9.31
N ARG A 29 -12.59 2.71 9.07
CA ARG A 29 -12.96 3.47 7.86
C ARG A 29 -12.36 2.87 6.59
N LEU A 30 -11.22 2.21 6.73
CA LEU A 30 -10.49 1.57 5.64
C LEU A 30 -10.69 0.05 5.61
N ALA A 31 -11.56 -0.50 6.47
CA ALA A 31 -11.72 -1.95 6.62
C ALA A 31 -12.12 -2.65 5.30
N GLY A 32 -13.00 -2.03 4.50
CA GLY A 32 -13.42 -2.60 3.21
C GLY A 32 -12.25 -2.77 2.24
N VAL A 33 -11.48 -1.70 2.02
CA VAL A 33 -10.29 -1.73 1.15
C VAL A 33 -9.20 -2.64 1.71
N PHE A 34 -9.05 -2.68 3.04
CA PHE A 34 -8.11 -3.57 3.71
C PHE A 34 -8.41 -5.04 3.44
N TRP A 35 -9.67 -5.48 3.58
CA TRP A 35 -10.04 -6.87 3.34
C TRP A 35 -9.92 -7.27 1.87
N GLN A 36 -10.29 -6.38 0.95
CA GLN A 36 -10.04 -6.59 -0.49
C GLN A 36 -8.55 -6.79 -0.79
N LEU A 37 -7.68 -5.99 -0.16
CA LEU A 37 -6.23 -6.16 -0.29
C LEU A 37 -5.77 -7.51 0.27
N VAL A 38 -6.26 -7.91 1.44
CA VAL A 38 -5.92 -9.21 2.04
C VAL A 38 -6.32 -10.37 1.12
N GLU A 39 -7.53 -10.35 0.57
CA GLU A 39 -8.01 -11.38 -0.37
C GLU A 39 -7.13 -11.46 -1.63
N MET A 40 -6.74 -10.32 -2.20
CA MET A 40 -5.82 -10.28 -3.35
C MET A 40 -4.44 -10.85 -3.01
N LEU A 41 -3.93 -10.57 -1.81
CA LEU A 41 -2.61 -11.06 -1.39
C LEU A 41 -2.62 -12.56 -1.11
N ASP A 42 -3.70 -13.11 -0.55
CA ASP A 42 -3.85 -14.55 -0.33
C ASP A 42 -3.92 -15.35 -1.64
N ALA A 43 -4.40 -14.73 -2.72
CA ALA A 43 -4.41 -15.34 -4.05
C ALA A 43 -3.02 -15.41 -4.70
N LEU A 44 -2.02 -14.71 -4.16
CA LEU A 44 -0.67 -14.62 -4.73
C LEU A 44 0.29 -15.59 -4.00
N PRO A 45 0.93 -16.53 -4.72
CA PRO A 45 1.92 -17.40 -4.12
C PRO A 45 3.17 -16.60 -3.72
N ASP A 46 3.67 -16.83 -2.51
CA ASP A 46 4.94 -16.30 -2.00
C ASP A 46 5.10 -14.77 -2.07
N VAL A 47 4.04 -14.03 -1.69
CA VAL A 47 4.11 -12.58 -1.48
C VAL A 47 4.54 -12.23 -0.05
N LYS A 48 5.48 -11.29 0.08
CA LYS A 48 5.90 -10.69 1.34
C LYS A 48 5.67 -9.19 1.29
N ILE A 49 5.15 -8.63 2.37
CA ILE A 49 5.05 -7.18 2.55
C ILE A 49 6.08 -6.77 3.60
N GLU A 50 6.84 -5.72 3.30
CA GLU A 50 7.89 -5.21 4.16
C GLU A 50 7.75 -3.71 4.35
N TRP A 51 7.97 -3.27 5.59
CA TRP A 51 8.13 -1.86 5.86
C TRP A 51 9.48 -1.37 5.32
N THR A 52 9.45 -0.29 4.55
CA THR A 52 10.64 0.35 3.99
C THR A 52 10.57 1.85 4.25
N PRO A 53 11.64 2.52 4.72
CA PRO A 53 11.64 3.96 4.91
C PRO A 53 11.26 4.71 3.62
N ARG A 54 10.62 5.88 3.74
CA ARG A 54 10.17 6.68 2.57
C ARG A 54 11.27 6.94 1.53
N ALA A 55 12.51 7.08 1.97
CA ALA A 55 13.66 7.22 1.07
C ALA A 55 13.80 6.04 0.09
N GLY A 56 13.46 4.82 0.50
CA GLY A 56 13.49 3.61 -0.32
C GLY A 56 12.29 3.44 -1.26
N VAL A 57 11.20 4.19 -1.05
CA VAL A 57 9.98 4.17 -1.88
C VAL A 57 9.66 5.54 -2.48
N LEU A 58 10.68 6.41 -2.61
CA LEU A 58 10.52 7.80 -3.02
C LEU A 58 9.86 7.94 -4.40
N ALA A 59 10.15 7.03 -5.33
CA ALA A 59 9.53 7.03 -6.66
C ALA A 59 8.00 6.81 -6.57
N ALA A 60 7.57 5.83 -5.77
CA ALA A 60 6.15 5.57 -5.53
C ALA A 60 5.46 6.76 -4.83
N HIS A 61 6.13 7.37 -3.86
CA HIS A 61 5.63 8.58 -3.19
C HIS A 61 5.46 9.75 -4.18
N LYS A 62 6.47 10.03 -5.03
CA LYS A 62 6.39 11.08 -6.05
C LYS A 62 5.26 10.81 -7.05
N LEU A 63 5.08 9.56 -7.46
CA LEU A 63 4.02 9.16 -8.37
C LEU A 63 2.64 9.36 -7.72
N ALA A 64 2.46 8.95 -6.47
CA ALA A 64 1.22 9.18 -5.73
C ALA A 64 0.93 10.68 -5.58
N LYS A 65 1.94 11.49 -5.23
CA LYS A 65 1.82 12.95 -5.15
C LYS A 65 1.41 13.56 -6.49
N TRP A 66 2.06 13.14 -7.58
CA TRP A 66 1.71 13.59 -8.93
C TRP A 66 0.27 13.20 -9.29
N ALA A 67 -0.12 11.96 -9.02
CA ALA A 67 -1.46 11.45 -9.31
C ALA A 67 -2.53 12.26 -8.58
N ILE A 68 -2.33 12.61 -7.31
CA ILE A 68 -3.29 13.44 -6.58
C ILE A 68 -3.41 14.83 -7.21
N LEU A 69 -2.28 15.47 -7.54
CA LEU A 69 -2.27 16.80 -8.15
C LEU A 69 -2.96 16.83 -9.53
N HIS A 70 -3.05 15.69 -10.21
CA HIS A 70 -3.68 15.57 -11.53
C HIS A 70 -4.98 14.75 -11.48
N SER A 71 -5.45 14.40 -10.28
CA SER A 71 -6.70 13.69 -10.11
C SER A 71 -7.86 14.69 -10.10
N VAL A 72 -8.95 14.36 -10.79
CA VAL A 72 -10.19 15.14 -10.85
C VAL A 72 -11.02 14.99 -9.55
N SER A 73 -10.50 14.27 -8.56
CA SER A 73 -11.20 13.97 -7.31
C SER A 73 -10.85 15.01 -6.24
N GLU A 74 -11.83 15.87 -5.91
CA GLU A 74 -11.69 16.97 -4.95
C GLU A 74 -11.31 16.49 -3.53
N ASP A 75 -11.62 15.23 -3.19
CA ASP A 75 -11.40 14.65 -1.86
C ASP A 75 -9.92 14.34 -1.54
N LEU A 76 -9.04 14.31 -2.54
CA LEU A 76 -7.64 13.88 -2.35
C LEU A 76 -6.66 15.04 -2.13
N VAL A 77 -7.06 16.27 -2.45
CA VAL A 77 -6.21 17.48 -2.36
C VAL A 77 -5.58 17.72 -0.98
N PRO A 78 -6.28 17.49 0.16
CA PRO A 78 -5.72 17.74 1.49
C PRO A 78 -4.53 16.83 1.86
N LEU A 79 -4.42 15.64 1.24
CA LEU A 79 -3.38 14.65 1.55
C LEU A 79 -1.99 15.02 0.99
N VAL A 80 -1.91 16.00 0.09
CA VAL A 80 -0.67 16.44 -0.56
C VAL A 80 0.03 17.58 0.18
N ALA A 81 -0.70 18.30 1.03
CA ALA A 81 -0.23 19.48 1.74
C ALA A 81 0.48 19.15 3.08
N MET A 82 0.48 17.88 3.50
CA MET A 82 1.17 17.36 4.68
C MET A 82 2.47 16.64 4.31
#